data_AF-A0A7C1CEU3-F1
#
_entry.id   AF-A0A7C1CEU3-F1
#
_cell.length_a   1.000
_cell.length_b   1.000
_cell.length_c   1.000
_cell.angle_alpha   90.00
_cell.angle_beta   90.00
_cell.angle_gamma   90.00
#
_symmetry.space_group_name_H-M   'P 1'
#
loop_
_entity.id
_entity.type
_entity.pdbx_description
1 polymer ?
#
loop_
_entity_poly.entity_id
_entity_poly.type
_entity_poly.pdbx_seq_one_letter_code
_entity_poly.pdbx_strand_id
1 'polypeptide(L)' 'MSSIEDIRRMSREEREKRLQELRAELARLKAQAHRGSLENPSSIRKIKREIARILTVMNEEKLGKSKSQVAATAEKQ' A
#
# COMPACT_ATOMS: atom_id res chain seq x y z
N MET A 1 7.47 10.97 1.81
CA MET A 1 7.13 9.65 2.36
C MET A 1 6.14 9.90 3.46
N SER A 2 4.92 9.39 3.32
CA SER A 2 3.92 9.48 4.39
C SER A 2 4.36 8.66 5.61
N SER A 3 4.05 9.15 6.83
CA SER A 3 4.24 8.36 8.05
C SER A 3 3.29 7.17 8.05
N ILE A 4 3.64 6.11 8.78
CA ILE A 4 2.74 4.97 8.97
C ILE A 4 1.47 5.41 9.71
N GLU A 5 1.56 6.36 10.64
CA GLU A 5 0.38 6.89 11.33
C GLU A 5 -0.58 7.60 10.36
N ASP A 6 -0.06 8.35 9.39
CA ASP A 6 -0.88 9.03 8.40
C ASP A 6 -1.68 8.02 7.58
N ILE A 7 -1.01 6.96 7.12
CA ILE A 7 -1.66 5.87 6.38
C ILE A 7 -2.73 5.21 7.25
N ARG A 8 -2.49 5.00 8.54
CA ARG A 8 -3.50 4.44 9.46
C ARG A 8 -4.72 5.36 9.64
N ARG A 9 -4.54 6.67 9.58
CA ARG A 9 -5.64 7.66 9.68
C ARG A 9 -6.49 7.76 8.41
N MET A 10 -5.95 7.40 7.25
CA MET A 10 -6.71 7.37 5.99
C MET A 10 -7.84 6.34 6.04
N SER A 11 -8.95 6.63 5.38
CA SER A 11 -10.02 5.67 5.15
C SER A 11 -9.57 4.57 4.18
N ARG A 12 -10.30 3.44 4.16
CA ARG A 12 -10.01 2.35 3.23
C ARG A 12 -10.03 2.81 1.76
N GLU A 13 -11.02 3.62 1.40
CA GLU A 13 -11.17 4.15 0.04
C GLU A 13 -10.04 5.11 -0.33
N GLU A 14 -9.63 5.96 0.62
CA GLU A 14 -8.50 6.87 0.42
C GLU A 14 -7.19 6.10 0.22
N ARG A 15 -6.97 5.03 0.98
CA ARG A 15 -5.79 4.16 0.80
C ARG A 15 -5.81 3.46 -0.56
N GLU A 16 -6.97 2.98 -1.00
CA GLU A 16 -7.13 2.33 -2.31
C GLU A 16 -6.88 3.32 -3.46
N LYS A 17 -7.44 4.52 -3.37
CA LYS A 17 -7.20 5.60 -4.34
C LYS A 17 -5.71 5.97 -4.38
N ARG A 18 -5.10 6.16 -3.21
CA ARG A 18 -3.66 6.48 -3.10
C ARG A 18 -2.78 5.37 -3.67
N LEU A 19 -3.16 4.10 -3.45
CA LEU A 19 -2.47 2.95 -4.01
C LEU A 19 -2.53 2.94 -5.55
N GLN A 20 -3.68 3.30 -6.14
CA GLN A 20 -3.83 3.40 -7.59
C GLN A 20 -2.95 4.51 -8.17
N GLU A 21 -2.94 5.70 -7.54
CA GLU A 21 -2.07 6.82 -7.93
C GLU A 21 -0.59 6.42 -7.94
N LEU A 22 -0.11 5.81 -6.85
CA LEU A 22 1.28 5.37 -6.73
C LEU A 22 1.65 4.29 -7.75
N ARG A 23 0.72 3.39 -8.10
CA ARG A 23 0.93 2.39 -9.14
C ARG A 23 1.04 3.03 -10.53
N ALA A 24 0.22 4.02 -10.83
CA ALA A 24 0.30 4.76 -12.08
C ALA A 24 1.61 5.55 -12.19
N GLU A 25 2.04 6.18 -11.09
CA GLU A 25 3.32 6.88 -11.02
C GLU A 25 4.50 5.92 -11.21
N LEU A 26 4.46 4.75 -10.54
CA LEU A 26 5.47 3.71 -10.73
C LEU A 26 5.55 3.23 -12.18
N ALA A 27 4.42 3.09 -12.87
CA ALA A 27 4.38 2.69 -14.27
C ALA A 27 5.04 3.75 -15.17
N ARG A 28 4.74 5.04 -14.94
CA ARG A 28 5.40 6.15 -15.65
C ARG A 28 6.91 6.16 -15.43
N LEU A 29 7.37 6.03 -14.17
CA LEU A 29 8.80 6.00 -13.86
C LEU A 29 9.50 4.79 -14.49
N LYS A 30 8.86 3.62 -14.53
CA LYS A 30 9.41 2.44 -15.21
C LYS A 30 9.53 2.66 -16.72
N ALA A 31 8.54 3.30 -17.34
CA ALA A 31 8.58 3.63 -18.76
C ALA A 31 9.72 4.62 -19.06
N GLN A 32 9.93 5.64 -18.21
CA GLN A 32 11.07 6.55 -18.32
C GLN A 32 12.41 5.83 -18.12
N ALA A 33 12.49 4.93 -17.14
CA ALA A 33 13.69 4.12 -16.90
C ALA A 33 14.05 3.26 -18.13
N HIS A 34 13.04 2.64 -18.74
CA HIS A 34 13.24 1.81 -19.94
C HIS A 34 13.73 2.63 -21.14
N ARG A 35 13.26 3.88 -21.28
CA ARG A 35 13.74 4.82 -22.31
C ARG A 35 15.09 5.47 -21.97
N GLY A 36 15.68 5.19 -20.81
CA GLY A 36 16.90 5.83 -20.35
C GLY A 36 16.74 7.30 -19.94
N SER A 37 15.51 7.81 -19.86
CA SER A 37 15.20 9.23 -19.58
C SER A 37 14.88 9.48 -18.09
N LEU A 38 15.23 8.55 -17.20
CA LEU A 38 14.92 8.66 -15.78
C LEU A 38 16.04 9.41 -15.05
N GLU A 39 15.74 10.63 -14.61
CA GLU A 39 16.71 11.48 -13.89
C GLU A 39 17.05 10.96 -12.49
N ASN A 40 16.08 10.36 -11.78
CA ASN A 40 16.27 9.89 -10.41
C ASN A 40 15.81 8.43 -10.21
N PRO A 41 16.74 7.46 -10.30
CA PRO A 41 16.47 6.04 -10.03
C PRO A 41 15.93 5.77 -8.62
N SER A 42 16.27 6.60 -7.63
CA SER A 42 15.82 6.44 -6.26
C SER A 42 14.31 6.66 -6.10
N SER A 43 13.68 7.40 -7.01
CA SER A 43 12.23 7.66 -6.99
C SER A 43 11.43 6.37 -7.11
N ILE A 44 11.86 5.43 -7.96
CA ILE A 44 11.23 4.09 -8.09
C ILE A 44 11.25 3.36 -6.73
N ARG A 45 12.39 3.40 -6.03
CA ARG A 45 12.54 2.75 -4.72
C ARG A 45 11.68 3.42 -3.65
N LYS A 46 11.51 4.74 -3.70
CA LYS A 46 10.63 5.49 -2.79
C LYS A 46 9.17 5.09 -2.99
N ILE A 47 8.68 5.09 -4.23
CA ILE A 47 7.29 4.72 -4.55
C ILE A 47 7.00 3.26 -4.16
N LYS A 48 7.90 2.33 -4.47
CA LYS A 48 7.75 0.93 -4.06
C LYS A 48 7.59 0.77 -2.54
N ARG A 49 8.37 1.53 -1.75
CA ARG A 49 8.25 1.53 -0.28
C ARG A 49 6.92 2.13 0.18
N GLU A 50 6.44 3.19 -0.47
CA GLU A 50 5.16 3.82 -0.12
C GLU A 50 3.99 2.88 -0.41
N ILE A 51 4.00 2.20 -1.57
CA ILE A 51 3.04 1.14 -1.90
C ILE A 51 3.05 0.02 -0.85
N ALA A 52 4.23 -0.46 -0.48
CA ALA A 52 4.37 -1.54 0.50
C ALA A 52 3.76 -1.16 1.85
N ARG A 53 4.01 0.07 2.35
CA ARG A 53 3.43 0.56 3.60
C ARG A 53 1.89 0.58 3.58
N ILE A 54 1.30 1.07 2.48
CA ILE A 54 -0.16 1.08 2.33
C ILE A 54 -0.71 -0.35 2.36
N LEU A 55 -0.10 -1.25 1.61
CA LEU A 55 -0.52 -2.66 1.58
C LEU A 55 -0.38 -3.34 2.94
N THR A 56 0.67 -3.03 3.70
CA THR A 56 0.85 -3.53 5.07
C THR A 56 -0.29 -3.09 5.97
N VAL A 57 -0.62 -1.80 6.01
CA VAL A 57 -1.74 -1.30 6.84
C VAL A 57 -3.07 -1.90 6.43
N MET A 58 -3.33 -2.01 5.11
CA MET A 58 -4.55 -2.67 4.61
C MET A 58 -4.61 -4.16 5.02
N ASN A 59 -3.47 -4.83 5.10
CA ASN A 59 -3.39 -6.23 5.53
C ASN A 59 -3.56 -6.38 7.04
N GLU A 60 -2.99 -5.48 7.84
CA GLU A 60 -3.19 -5.41 9.30
C GLU A 60 -4.68 -5.35 9.64
N GLU A 61 -5.46 -4.50 8.95
CA GLU A 61 -6.91 -4.41 9.14
C GLU A 61 -7.66 -5.69 8.77
N LYS A 62 -7.24 -6.38 7.71
CA LYS A 62 -7.83 -7.67 7.30
C LYS A 62 -7.54 -8.76 8.33
N LEU A 63 -6.31 -8.84 8.82
CA LEU A 63 -5.90 -9.85 9.82
C LEU A 63 -6.58 -9.61 11.17
N GLY A 64 -6.77 -8.34 11.56
CA GLY A 64 -7.54 -7.96 12.74
C GLY A 64 -9.00 -8.44 12.68
N LYS A 65 -9.63 -8.32 11.50
CA LYS A 65 -10.98 -8.85 11.24
C LYS A 65 -11.01 -10.39 11.17
N SER A 66 -9.94 -11.01 10.70
CA SER A 66 -9.84 -12.48 10.65
C SER A 66 -9.75 -13.08 12.05
N LYS A 67 -9.03 -12.47 13.00
CA LYS A 67 -8.95 -12.98 14.38
C LYS A 67 -10.30 -12.98 15.10
N SER A 68 -11.14 -11.97 14.87
CA SER A 68 -12.50 -11.93 15.45
C SER A 68 -13.45 -12.94 14.80
N GLN A 69 -13.29 -13.24 13.51
CA GLN A 69 -14.09 -14.26 12.83
C GLN A 69 -13.73 -15.70 13.26
N VAL A 70 -12.45 -15.98 13.47
CA VAL A 70 -11.97 -17.31 13.89
C VAL A 70 -12.42 -17.63 15.32
N ALA A 71 -12.46 -16.65 16.23
CA ALA A 71 -12.99 -16.83 17.58
C ALA A 71 -14.49 -17.18 17.57
N ALA A 72 -15.29 -16.49 16.74
CA ALA A 72 -16.73 -16.73 16.64
C ALA A 72 -17.12 -18.07 15.98
N THR A 73 -16.19 -18.71 15.24
CA THR A 73 -16.40 -20.05 14.68
C THR A 73 -15.98 -21.16 15.65
N ALA A 74 -15.04 -20.89 16.56
CA ALA A 74 -14.58 -21.85 17.56
C ALA A 74 -15.59 -22.07 18.72
N GLU A 75 -16.44 -21.09 19.02
CA GLU A 75 -17.47 -21.20 20.09
C GLU A 75 -18.75 -21.93 19.65
N LYS A 76 -18.89 -22.28 18.37
CA LYS A 76 -20.08 -22.96 17.81
C LYS A 76 -19.90 -24.47 17.63
N GLN A 77 -18.86 -25.07 18.20
CA GLN A 77 -18.58 -26.50 18.16
C GLN A 77 -18.62 -27.11 19.56
#